data_AF-A0A7X7FJP0-F1
#
_entry.id   AF-A0A7X7FJP0-F1
#
_cell.length_a   1.000
_cell.length_b   1.000
_cell.length_c   1.000
_cell.angle_alpha   90.00
_cell.angle_beta   90.00
_cell.angle_gamma   90.00
#
_symmetry.space_group_name_H-M   'P 1'
#
loop_
_entity.id
_entity.type
_entity.pdbx_description
1 polymer ?
#
loop_
_entity_poly.entity_id
_entity_poly.type
_entity_poly.pdbx_seq_one_letter_code
_entity_poly.pdbx_strand_id
1 'polypeptide(L)'
;MSMTRFLLLVGFLIGLAGCAPQPEPVRLSRVAYADKCLGAWAGQMVGVCYGEPYQFQSNGRPILAPLRPWQPDMVEGSLRQDDVYVEQTFLAALEKHGLNIAPEQAGRAFADTSYPLWHANYYGRQNVRNGIMPPRSGRPAYNRHCDDIDFQIEADVFGIICPGLPGESNRLCDVFGHIMNYGDGVYGGMFIAGMYTEAFLESQDVMKVILAGLACIPPESTYYQCITDTIAWCRQNPHDWVAAWNELERHYNDDNDCMPGNPYNIDAKLNGAYIVIGLLYGQGDL
;
A
#
# COMPACT_ATOMS: atom_id res chain seq x y z
N MET A 1 -42.18 42.03 -50.22
CA MET A 1 -41.21 41.93 -49.10
C MET A 1 -41.96 41.61 -47.83
N SER A 2 -42.06 40.34 -47.45
CA SER A 2 -42.60 39.92 -46.15
C SER A 2 -41.54 39.05 -45.49
N MET A 3 -40.94 39.57 -44.42
CA MET A 3 -39.83 38.95 -43.69
C MET A 3 -40.41 38.24 -42.47
N THR A 4 -40.58 36.93 -42.59
CA THR A 4 -41.02 36.04 -41.51
C THR A 4 -39.90 35.94 -40.46
N ARG A 5 -40.13 36.45 -39.24
CA ARG A 5 -39.20 36.34 -38.12
C ARG A 5 -39.29 34.92 -37.53
N PHE A 6 -38.20 34.16 -37.61
CA PHE A 6 -38.01 32.91 -36.91
C PHE A 6 -37.59 33.21 -35.46
N LEU A 7 -38.41 32.85 -34.48
CA LEU A 7 -38.06 32.88 -33.05
C LEU A 7 -37.35 31.56 -32.71
N LEU A 8 -36.05 31.63 -32.45
CA LEU A 8 -35.26 30.53 -31.87
C LEU A 8 -35.54 30.47 -30.36
N LEU A 9 -36.23 29.42 -29.92
CA LEU A 9 -36.39 29.10 -28.50
C LEU A 9 -35.12 28.37 -28.03
N VAL A 10 -34.26 29.04 -27.27
CA VAL A 10 -33.14 28.39 -26.58
C VAL A 10 -33.68 27.84 -25.26
N GLY A 11 -33.88 26.52 -25.20
CA GLY A 11 -34.26 25.82 -23.97
C GLY A 11 -33.07 25.74 -23.01
N PHE A 12 -33.18 26.38 -21.85
CA PHE A 12 -32.25 26.22 -20.73
C PHE A 12 -32.55 24.89 -20.03
N LEU A 13 -31.77 23.85 -20.31
CA LEU A 13 -31.76 22.62 -19.52
C LEU A 13 -30.96 22.87 -18.25
N ILE A 14 -31.65 23.23 -17.17
CA ILE A 14 -31.08 23.21 -15.82
C ILE A 14 -31.01 21.73 -15.42
N GLY A 15 -29.82 21.15 -15.54
CA GLY A 15 -29.53 19.83 -14.99
C GLY A 15 -29.68 19.87 -13.47
N LEU A 16 -30.68 19.18 -12.94
CA LEU A 16 -30.77 18.87 -11.52
C LEU A 16 -29.59 17.97 -11.18
N ALA A 17 -28.53 18.55 -10.61
CA ALA A 17 -27.49 17.79 -9.95
C ALA A 17 -28.15 17.10 -8.74
N GLY A 18 -28.51 15.83 -8.91
CA GLY A 18 -29.02 15.00 -7.82
C GLY A 18 -27.98 14.99 -6.70
N CYS A 19 -28.37 15.46 -5.51
CA CYS A 19 -27.58 15.22 -4.30
C CYS A 19 -27.52 13.71 -4.09
N ALA A 20 -26.37 13.11 -4.36
CA ALA A 20 -26.11 11.74 -3.95
C ALA A 20 -26.35 11.64 -2.44
N PRO A 21 -27.07 10.60 -1.95
CA PRO A 21 -27.24 10.42 -0.52
C PRO A 21 -25.88 10.34 0.15
N GLN A 22 -25.70 11.12 1.22
CA GLN A 22 -24.50 11.02 2.05
C GLN A 22 -24.44 9.61 2.65
N PRO A 23 -23.30 8.92 2.58
CA PRO A 23 -23.17 7.59 3.16
C PRO A 23 -23.47 7.64 4.66
N GLU A 24 -24.20 6.64 5.15
CA GLU A 24 -24.49 6.56 6.59
C GLU A 24 -23.19 6.38 7.38
N PRO A 25 -23.03 7.09 8.52
CA PRO A 25 -21.83 6.96 9.33
C PRO A 25 -21.76 5.56 9.96
N VAL A 26 -20.61 4.90 9.79
CA VAL A 26 -20.31 3.62 10.44
C VAL A 26 -19.91 3.88 11.89
N ARG A 27 -20.40 3.05 12.82
CA ARG A 27 -20.08 3.16 14.25
C ARG A 27 -19.04 2.12 14.67
N LEU A 28 -17.92 2.59 15.19
CA LEU A 28 -16.90 1.76 15.82
C LEU A 28 -16.81 2.12 17.31
N SER A 29 -16.90 1.13 18.20
CA SER A 29 -16.75 1.38 19.63
C SER A 29 -15.31 1.76 19.96
N ARG A 30 -15.09 2.61 20.97
CA ARG A 30 -13.74 3.00 21.38
C ARG A 30 -12.87 1.79 21.79
N VAL A 31 -13.49 0.78 22.42
CA VAL A 31 -12.80 -0.45 22.81
C VAL A 31 -12.36 -1.23 21.57
N ALA A 32 -13.27 -1.44 20.61
CA ALA A 32 -12.93 -2.13 19.36
C ALA A 32 -11.88 -1.36 18.54
N TYR A 33 -11.98 -0.03 18.49
CA TYR A 33 -10.97 0.80 17.84
C TYR A 33 -9.59 0.64 18.48
N ALA A 34 -9.49 0.75 19.81
CA ALA A 34 -8.23 0.60 20.51
C ALA A 34 -7.62 -0.79 20.35
N ASP A 35 -8.45 -1.83 20.42
CA ASP A 35 -8.05 -3.23 20.21
C ASP A 35 -7.48 -3.43 18.79
N LYS A 36 -8.18 -2.93 17.77
CA LYS A 36 -7.71 -3.02 16.38
C LYS A 36 -6.46 -2.18 16.10
N CYS A 37 -6.30 -1.00 16.71
CA CYS A 37 -5.06 -0.24 16.61
C CYS A 37 -3.87 -1.01 17.21
N LEU A 38 -4.06 -1.64 18.38
CA LEU A 38 -3.02 -2.46 19.01
C LEU A 38 -2.71 -3.70 18.15
N GLY A 39 -3.74 -4.35 17.60
CA GLY A 39 -3.61 -5.49 16.70
C GLY A 39 -2.87 -5.15 15.41
N ALA A 40 -3.12 -3.98 14.83
CA ALA A 40 -2.42 -3.52 13.63
C ALA A 40 -0.91 -3.39 13.86
N TRP A 41 -0.50 -2.64 14.90
CA TRP A 41 0.91 -2.51 15.26
C TRP A 41 1.54 -3.86 15.64
N ALA A 42 0.84 -4.67 16.45
CA ALA A 42 1.34 -5.97 16.85
C ALA A 42 1.53 -6.91 15.64
N GLY A 43 0.56 -6.95 14.73
CA GLY A 43 0.61 -7.77 13.51
C GLY A 43 1.79 -7.40 12.63
N GLN A 44 1.99 -6.10 12.36
CA GLN A 44 3.14 -5.61 11.60
C GLN A 44 4.46 -5.99 12.28
N MET A 45 4.61 -5.70 13.58
CA MET A 45 5.83 -6.03 14.34
C MET A 45 6.13 -7.53 14.35
N VAL A 46 5.11 -8.38 14.47
CA VAL A 46 5.25 -9.84 14.38
C VAL A 46 5.69 -10.25 12.98
N GLY A 47 5.02 -9.74 11.94
CA GLY A 47 5.32 -10.06 10.54
C GLY A 47 6.76 -9.76 10.17
N VAL A 48 7.25 -8.54 10.47
CA VAL A 48 8.62 -8.12 10.15
C VAL A 48 9.66 -8.92 10.93
N CYS A 49 9.43 -9.15 12.22
CA CYS A 49 10.36 -9.95 13.04
C CYS A 49 10.38 -11.41 12.59
N TYR A 50 9.22 -11.96 12.23
CA TYR A 50 9.13 -13.35 11.79
C TYR A 50 9.78 -13.55 10.42
N GLY A 51 9.62 -12.59 9.51
CA GLY A 51 10.18 -12.58 8.16
C GLY A 51 11.68 -12.30 8.06
N GLU A 52 12.24 -11.44 8.93
CA GLU A 52 13.65 -10.96 8.87
C GLU A 52 14.68 -12.07 8.56
N PRO A 53 14.70 -13.25 9.23
CA PRO A 53 15.74 -14.26 8.98
C PRO A 53 15.61 -14.96 7.63
N TYR A 54 14.46 -14.86 6.99
CA TYR A 54 14.18 -15.46 5.68
C TYR A 54 14.43 -14.51 4.52
N GLN A 55 14.62 -13.21 4.83
CA GLN A 55 14.86 -12.19 3.83
C GLN A 55 16.07 -12.57 2.97
N PHE A 56 15.85 -12.60 1.66
CA PHE A 56 16.82 -12.96 0.62
C PHE A 56 17.42 -14.38 0.71
N GLN A 57 16.86 -15.29 1.52
CA GLN A 57 17.32 -16.69 1.61
C GLN A 57 16.66 -17.62 0.57
N SER A 58 15.57 -17.15 -0.05
CA SER A 58 14.70 -17.96 -0.92
C SER A 58 14.21 -17.19 -2.15
N ASN A 59 15.13 -16.53 -2.84
CA ASN A 59 14.82 -15.70 -4.02
C ASN A 59 14.24 -16.55 -5.16
N GLY A 60 13.05 -16.17 -5.64
CA GLY A 60 12.35 -16.86 -6.73
C GLY A 60 12.00 -18.32 -6.42
N ARG A 61 11.88 -18.69 -5.14
CA ARG A 61 11.47 -20.05 -4.74
C ARG A 61 10.74 -20.02 -3.39
N PRO A 62 9.68 -20.83 -3.19
CA PRO A 62 8.98 -20.88 -1.92
C PRO A 62 9.81 -21.61 -0.87
N ILE A 63 9.61 -21.25 0.40
CA ILE A 63 10.10 -22.03 1.54
C ILE A 63 9.05 -23.10 1.85
N LEU A 64 9.39 -24.37 1.59
CA LEU A 64 8.50 -25.52 1.85
C LEU A 64 8.84 -26.27 3.15
N ALA A 65 9.99 -25.97 3.75
CA ALA A 65 10.38 -26.53 5.03
C ALA A 65 9.60 -25.85 6.18
N PRO A 66 9.40 -26.53 7.33
CA PRO A 66 8.80 -25.91 8.50
C PRO A 66 9.54 -24.63 8.90
N LEU A 67 8.78 -23.56 9.14
CA LEU A 67 9.31 -22.31 9.66
C LEU A 67 9.59 -22.41 11.17
N ARG A 68 10.42 -21.51 11.68
CA ARG A 68 10.75 -21.45 13.12
C ARG A 68 9.49 -21.11 13.91
N PRO A 69 9.29 -21.64 15.12
CA PRO A 69 8.17 -21.20 15.96
C PRO A 69 8.34 -19.75 16.40
N TRP A 70 7.24 -18.99 16.46
CA TRP A 70 7.22 -17.65 17.06
C TRP A 70 7.59 -17.70 18.55
N GLN A 71 8.36 -16.71 19.02
CA GLN A 71 8.57 -16.46 20.44
C GLN A 71 8.29 -14.98 20.74
N PRO A 72 7.57 -14.63 21.82
CA PRO A 72 7.16 -13.24 22.07
C PRO A 72 8.31 -12.23 22.16
N ASP A 73 9.49 -12.63 22.61
CA ASP A 73 10.69 -11.79 22.70
C ASP A 73 11.26 -11.40 21.33
N MET A 74 10.93 -12.14 20.26
CA MET A 74 11.32 -11.78 18.90
C MET A 74 10.81 -10.39 18.49
N VAL A 75 9.72 -9.90 19.11
CA VAL A 75 9.16 -8.57 18.85
C VAL A 75 10.16 -7.44 19.10
N GLU A 76 11.18 -7.63 19.94
CA GLU A 76 12.25 -6.65 20.16
C GLU A 76 13.00 -6.32 18.86
N GLY A 77 13.03 -7.25 17.91
CA GLY A 77 13.61 -7.06 16.58
C GLY A 77 12.96 -5.94 15.76
N SER A 78 11.69 -5.61 16.03
CA SER A 78 10.92 -4.60 15.29
C SER A 78 11.53 -3.21 15.37
N LEU A 79 12.24 -2.91 16.46
CA LEU A 79 12.93 -1.63 16.67
C LEU A 79 14.02 -1.35 15.62
N ARG A 80 14.45 -2.38 14.88
CA ARG A 80 15.50 -2.29 13.84
C ARG A 80 14.95 -2.41 12.42
N GLN A 81 13.63 -2.54 12.22
CA GLN A 81 13.00 -2.74 10.91
C GLN A 81 12.56 -1.39 10.32
N ASP A 82 12.95 -1.10 9.09
CA ASP A 82 12.54 0.10 8.36
C ASP A 82 11.03 0.21 8.19
N ASP A 83 10.37 -0.93 7.98
CA ASP A 83 8.91 -1.06 7.97
C ASP A 83 8.26 -0.33 9.16
N VAL A 84 8.91 -0.33 10.33
CA VAL A 84 8.35 0.27 11.56
C VAL A 84 8.88 1.68 11.79
N TYR A 85 10.19 1.91 11.75
CA TYR A 85 10.73 3.21 12.16
C TYR A 85 10.51 4.32 11.11
N VAL A 86 10.30 3.98 9.83
CA VAL A 86 9.97 5.00 8.83
C VAL A 86 8.56 5.54 9.04
N GLU A 87 7.60 4.68 9.35
CA GLU A 87 6.23 5.09 9.68
C GLU A 87 6.17 6.02 10.89
N GLN A 88 7.00 5.79 11.91
CA GLN A 88 7.11 6.69 13.06
C GLN A 88 7.54 8.10 12.63
N THR A 89 8.39 8.21 11.59
CA THR A 89 8.77 9.51 11.03
C THR A 89 7.59 10.19 10.35
N PHE A 90 6.74 9.45 9.64
CA PHE A 90 5.54 10.00 9.00
C PHE A 90 4.53 10.49 10.04
N LEU A 91 4.31 9.72 11.12
CA LEU A 91 3.49 10.15 12.26
C LEU A 91 4.04 11.42 12.91
N ALA A 92 5.34 11.45 13.22
CA ALA A 92 5.96 12.63 13.82
C ALA A 92 5.85 13.87 12.91
N ALA A 93 5.94 13.69 11.58
CA ALA A 93 5.73 14.76 10.62
C ALA A 93 4.28 15.27 10.65
N LEU A 94 3.29 14.37 10.69
CA LEU A 94 1.88 14.71 10.81
C LEU A 94 1.54 15.39 12.13
N GLU A 95 2.10 14.94 13.25
CA GLU A 95 1.92 15.59 14.56
C GLU A 95 2.46 17.03 14.55
N LYS A 96 3.60 17.25 13.90
CA LYS A 96 4.27 18.56 13.84
C LYS A 96 3.59 19.52 12.86
N HIS A 97 3.15 19.04 11.70
CA HIS A 97 2.68 19.88 10.58
C HIS A 97 1.16 19.82 10.37
N GLY A 98 0.46 18.90 11.05
CA GLY A 98 -0.97 18.65 10.92
C GLY A 98 -1.31 17.72 9.76
N LEU A 99 -2.57 17.26 9.71
CA LEU A 99 -3.05 16.32 8.69
C LEU A 99 -2.99 16.88 7.26
N ASN A 100 -3.04 18.21 7.09
CA ASN A 100 -2.90 18.90 5.81
C ASN A 100 -1.42 19.19 5.44
N ILE A 101 -0.48 18.35 5.91
CA ILE A 101 0.95 18.49 5.64
C ILE A 101 1.21 18.59 4.12
N ALA A 102 2.05 19.54 3.73
CA ALA A 102 2.45 19.69 2.33
C ALA A 102 3.51 18.64 1.95
N PRO A 103 3.54 18.14 0.70
CA PRO A 103 4.56 17.19 0.23
C PRO A 103 6.00 17.65 0.50
N GLU A 104 6.29 18.95 0.40
CA GLU A 104 7.61 19.49 0.73
C GLU A 104 7.96 19.34 2.22
N GLN A 105 6.99 19.53 3.12
CA GLN A 105 7.20 19.37 4.57
C GLN A 105 7.42 17.91 4.92
N ALA A 106 6.62 17.00 4.34
CA ALA A 106 6.76 15.56 4.50
C ALA A 106 8.14 15.08 4.01
N GLY A 107 8.53 15.50 2.79
CA GLY A 107 9.84 15.20 2.23
C GLY A 107 11.00 15.70 3.09
N ARG A 108 10.92 16.94 3.60
CA ARG A 108 11.95 17.50 4.49
C ARG A 108 12.05 16.72 5.81
N ALA A 109 10.92 16.38 6.42
CA ALA A 109 10.91 15.58 7.64
C ALA A 109 11.60 14.21 7.43
N PHE A 110 11.30 13.53 6.32
CA PHE A 110 11.97 12.28 5.95
C PHE A 110 13.46 12.49 5.62
N ALA A 111 13.82 13.58 4.94
CA ALA A 111 15.20 13.94 4.61
C ALA A 111 16.08 14.24 5.84
N ASP A 112 15.49 14.69 6.94
CA ASP A 112 16.20 15.01 8.17
C ASP A 112 16.60 13.76 9.00
N THR A 113 16.08 12.57 8.65
CA THR A 113 16.35 11.31 9.37
C THR A 113 17.78 10.78 9.17
N SER A 114 18.33 10.09 10.17
CA SER A 114 19.71 9.55 10.10
C SER A 114 19.82 8.03 10.15
N TYR A 115 18.70 7.31 10.25
CA TYR A 115 18.68 5.84 10.23
C TYR A 115 19.02 5.27 8.83
N PRO A 116 19.49 4.01 8.75
CA PRO A 116 19.74 3.36 7.46
C PRO A 116 18.45 3.25 6.64
N LEU A 117 18.60 3.26 5.31
CA LEU A 117 17.51 3.09 4.36
C LEU A 117 18.06 2.35 3.15
N TRP A 118 17.18 1.67 2.42
CA TRP A 118 17.52 0.91 1.21
C TRP A 118 16.70 1.41 0.04
N HIS A 119 17.03 0.95 -1.18
CA HIS A 119 16.19 1.08 -2.38
C HIS A 119 15.46 2.41 -2.55
N ALA A 120 14.14 2.40 -2.78
CA ALA A 120 13.40 3.60 -3.12
C ALA A 120 13.57 4.65 -2.02
N ASN A 121 13.52 4.24 -0.75
CA ASN A 121 13.70 5.10 0.41
C ASN A 121 15.03 5.83 0.42
N TYR A 122 16.12 5.09 0.20
CA TYR A 122 17.46 5.67 0.17
C TYR A 122 17.54 6.75 -0.92
N TYR A 123 17.18 6.42 -2.15
CA TYR A 123 17.27 7.35 -3.28
C TYR A 123 16.29 8.52 -3.15
N GLY A 124 15.06 8.28 -2.69
CA GLY A 124 14.07 9.31 -2.38
C GLY A 124 14.61 10.31 -1.36
N ARG A 125 15.19 9.82 -0.26
CA ARG A 125 15.82 10.67 0.77
C ARG A 125 16.97 11.49 0.20
N GLN A 126 17.86 10.88 -0.59
CA GLN A 126 18.98 11.60 -1.21
C GLN A 126 18.49 12.65 -2.22
N ASN A 127 17.44 12.35 -3.00
CA ASN A 127 16.84 13.27 -3.95
C ASN A 127 16.34 14.53 -3.24
N VAL A 128 15.62 14.38 -2.12
CA VAL A 128 15.15 15.51 -1.32
C VAL A 128 16.31 16.31 -0.73
N ARG A 129 17.34 15.64 -0.19
CA ARG A 129 18.57 16.30 0.30
C ARG A 129 19.31 17.09 -0.79
N ASN A 130 19.22 16.62 -2.03
CA ASN A 130 19.81 17.28 -3.21
C ASN A 130 18.88 18.32 -3.84
N GLY A 131 17.75 18.66 -3.20
CA GLY A 131 16.83 19.71 -3.63
C GLY A 131 15.75 19.28 -4.61
N ILE A 132 15.62 17.98 -4.92
CA ILE A 132 14.51 17.44 -5.71
C ILE A 132 13.39 17.09 -4.72
N MET A 133 12.41 17.98 -4.57
CA MET A 133 11.31 17.80 -3.60
C MET A 133 10.21 16.85 -4.13
N PRO A 134 9.42 16.21 -3.24
CA PRO A 134 8.23 15.45 -3.64
C PRO A 134 7.21 16.35 -4.36
N PRO A 135 6.42 15.81 -5.30
CA PRO A 135 6.37 14.40 -5.72
C PRO A 135 7.44 14.03 -6.75
N ARG A 136 8.37 14.94 -7.09
CA ARG A 136 9.38 14.66 -8.12
C ARG A 136 10.46 13.69 -7.62
N SER A 137 10.76 13.69 -6.33
CA SER A 137 11.80 12.85 -5.72
C SER A 137 11.59 11.35 -5.96
N GLY A 138 10.34 10.88 -5.98
CA GLY A 138 10.00 9.48 -6.23
C GLY A 138 9.78 9.11 -7.69
N ARG A 139 9.76 10.06 -8.63
CA ARG A 139 9.45 9.76 -10.05
C ARG A 139 10.51 8.88 -10.71
N PRO A 140 10.16 8.06 -11.73
CA PRO A 140 11.12 7.20 -12.44
C PRO A 140 12.34 7.93 -13.02
N ALA A 141 12.17 9.21 -13.39
CA ALA A 141 13.26 10.04 -13.90
C ALA A 141 14.34 10.39 -12.85
N TYR A 142 14.03 10.26 -11.56
CA TYR A 142 14.90 10.61 -10.43
C TYR A 142 15.14 9.45 -9.48
N ASN A 143 14.25 8.46 -9.45
CA ASN A 143 14.40 7.25 -8.67
C ASN A 143 14.07 6.04 -9.55
N ARG A 144 15.06 5.21 -9.85
CA ARG A 144 14.85 3.98 -10.63
C ARG A 144 14.18 2.87 -9.84
N HIS A 145 14.22 2.96 -8.52
CA HIS A 145 13.61 2.03 -7.57
C HIS A 145 12.17 2.41 -7.26
N CYS A 146 11.52 3.25 -8.09
CA CYS A 146 10.23 3.85 -7.77
C CYS A 146 9.08 2.84 -7.66
N ASP A 147 9.24 1.62 -8.18
CA ASP A 147 8.27 0.53 -8.10
C ASP A 147 8.65 -0.55 -7.07
N ASP A 148 9.73 -0.35 -6.29
CA ASP A 148 10.11 -1.24 -5.18
C ASP A 148 9.12 -1.13 -4.00
N ILE A 149 9.06 -2.15 -3.13
CA ILE A 149 8.11 -2.27 -2.00
C ILE A 149 8.25 -1.22 -0.88
N ASP A 150 9.28 -0.37 -0.90
CA ASP A 150 9.62 0.54 0.20
C ASP A 150 8.42 1.28 0.80
N PHE A 151 7.61 1.97 -0.01
CA PHE A 151 6.43 2.66 0.52
C PHE A 151 5.29 1.69 0.90
N GLN A 152 5.21 0.52 0.27
CA GLN A 152 4.16 -0.47 0.55
C GLN A 152 4.25 -0.99 1.99
N ILE A 153 5.46 -1.23 2.50
CA ILE A 153 5.71 -1.73 3.87
C ILE A 153 5.60 -0.64 4.94
N GLU A 154 5.43 0.63 4.52
CA GLU A 154 5.31 1.81 5.39
C GLU A 154 3.92 2.45 5.33
N ALA A 155 3.01 1.88 4.53
CA ALA A 155 1.71 2.47 4.28
C ALA A 155 0.66 2.05 5.32
N ASP A 156 0.96 1.03 6.13
CA ASP A 156 0.12 0.49 7.20
C ASP A 156 -0.38 1.63 8.10
N VAL A 157 0.53 2.55 8.46
CA VAL A 157 0.24 3.72 9.29
C VAL A 157 -0.92 4.58 8.78
N PHE A 158 -1.06 4.76 7.46
CA PHE A 158 -2.12 5.60 6.90
C PHE A 158 -3.47 4.93 6.98
N GLY A 159 -3.51 3.60 6.88
CA GLY A 159 -4.71 2.83 7.16
C GLY A 159 -5.08 2.83 8.65
N ILE A 160 -4.08 2.72 9.54
CA ILE A 160 -4.27 2.74 11.01
C ILE A 160 -4.88 4.06 11.49
N ILE A 161 -4.42 5.20 10.96
CA ILE A 161 -4.92 6.53 11.36
C ILE A 161 -6.16 6.98 10.59
N CYS A 162 -6.58 6.24 9.55
CA CYS A 162 -7.77 6.53 8.72
C CYS A 162 -8.80 5.37 8.73
N PRO A 163 -9.23 4.85 9.90
CA PRO A 163 -10.12 3.70 9.98
C PRO A 163 -11.46 3.97 9.25
N GLY A 164 -11.80 3.15 8.25
CA GLY A 164 -12.99 3.33 7.41
C GLY A 164 -12.98 4.59 6.52
N LEU A 165 -11.83 5.23 6.32
CA LEU A 165 -11.67 6.47 5.54
C LEU A 165 -10.64 6.28 4.41
N PRO A 166 -10.88 5.40 3.42
CA PRO A 166 -9.91 5.08 2.36
C PRO A 166 -9.51 6.29 1.52
N GLY A 167 -10.43 7.25 1.30
CA GLY A 167 -10.12 8.48 0.57
C GLY A 167 -9.10 9.37 1.28
N GLU A 168 -9.18 9.47 2.62
CA GLU A 168 -8.20 10.23 3.41
C GLU A 168 -6.88 9.48 3.54
N SER A 169 -6.94 8.15 3.70
CA SER A 169 -5.77 7.27 3.65
C SER A 169 -4.98 7.49 2.36
N ASN A 170 -5.66 7.39 1.20
CA ASN A 170 -5.03 7.60 -0.11
C ASN A 170 -4.48 9.01 -0.29
N ARG A 171 -5.14 10.05 0.25
CA ARG A 171 -4.62 11.41 0.19
C ARG A 171 -3.28 11.52 0.93
N LEU A 172 -3.14 10.86 2.08
CA LEU A 172 -1.87 10.81 2.80
C LEU A 172 -0.84 9.94 2.06
N CYS A 173 -1.26 8.80 1.50
CA CYS A 173 -0.38 7.97 0.68
C CYS A 173 0.18 8.71 -0.53
N ASP A 174 -0.61 9.56 -1.20
CA ASP A 174 -0.15 10.40 -2.31
C ASP A 174 0.93 11.40 -1.87
N VAL A 175 0.81 11.95 -0.65
CA VAL A 175 1.78 12.89 -0.10
C VAL A 175 3.10 12.21 0.28
N PHE A 176 3.03 11.10 1.02
CA PHE A 176 4.21 10.43 1.57
C PHE A 176 4.83 9.43 0.60
N GLY A 177 4.04 8.64 -0.12
CA GLY A 177 4.55 7.65 -1.06
C GLY A 177 5.31 8.25 -2.22
N HIS A 178 4.94 9.46 -2.67
CA HIS A 178 5.68 10.16 -3.71
C HIS A 178 6.99 10.81 -3.24
N ILE A 179 7.38 10.63 -1.97
CA ILE A 179 8.74 10.96 -1.53
C ILE A 179 9.75 10.03 -2.19
N MET A 180 9.47 8.72 -2.22
CA MET A 180 10.39 7.66 -2.64
C MET A 180 9.88 6.87 -3.85
N ASN A 181 8.58 6.60 -3.94
CA ASN A 181 7.97 5.75 -4.96
C ASN A 181 7.15 6.54 -5.98
N TYR A 182 6.78 5.87 -7.06
CA TYR A 182 5.82 6.35 -8.06
C TYR A 182 5.16 5.14 -8.72
N GLY A 183 4.01 5.31 -9.39
CA GLY A 183 3.39 4.19 -10.11
C GLY A 183 2.99 3.05 -9.16
N ASP A 184 3.37 1.82 -9.51
CA ASP A 184 3.00 0.61 -8.78
C ASP A 184 3.58 0.60 -7.36
N GLY A 185 4.74 1.22 -7.13
CA GLY A 185 5.30 1.38 -5.78
C GLY A 185 4.40 2.19 -4.83
N VAL A 186 3.70 3.21 -5.35
CA VAL A 186 2.72 3.98 -4.56
C VAL A 186 1.38 3.25 -4.47
N TYR A 187 0.96 2.60 -5.56
CA TYR A 187 -0.27 1.82 -5.57
C TYR A 187 -0.20 0.64 -4.59
N GLY A 188 0.97 0.03 -4.40
CA GLY A 188 1.16 -0.96 -3.35
C GLY A 188 0.84 -0.43 -1.96
N GLY A 189 1.37 0.75 -1.61
CA GLY A 189 1.02 1.40 -0.34
C GLY A 189 -0.46 1.75 -0.23
N MET A 190 -1.08 2.29 -1.28
CA MET A 190 -2.52 2.60 -1.27
C MET A 190 -3.40 1.34 -1.13
N PHE A 191 -3.00 0.23 -1.76
CA PHE A 191 -3.66 -1.05 -1.62
C PHE A 191 -3.61 -1.55 -0.17
N ILE A 192 -2.42 -1.59 0.45
CA ILE A 192 -2.24 -2.02 1.84
C ILE A 192 -2.99 -1.10 2.81
N ALA A 193 -2.83 0.21 2.68
CA ALA A 193 -3.52 1.17 3.53
C ALA A 193 -5.05 1.05 3.41
N GLY A 194 -5.56 0.84 2.19
CA GLY A 194 -6.98 0.56 1.94
C GLY A 194 -7.47 -0.70 2.65
N MET A 195 -6.70 -1.80 2.61
CA MET A 195 -7.02 -3.01 3.37
C MET A 195 -7.08 -2.74 4.87
N TYR A 196 -6.11 -2.00 5.42
CA TYR A 196 -6.15 -1.59 6.82
C TYR A 196 -7.43 -0.79 7.14
N THR A 197 -7.80 0.19 6.31
CA THR A 197 -9.03 0.98 6.56
C THR A 197 -10.28 0.11 6.69
N GLU A 198 -10.42 -0.91 5.83
CA GLU A 198 -11.56 -1.84 5.84
C GLU A 198 -11.46 -2.85 6.98
N ALA A 199 -10.26 -3.31 7.33
CA ALA A 199 -10.04 -4.24 8.44
C ALA A 199 -10.47 -3.66 9.81
N PHE A 200 -10.63 -2.33 9.93
CA PHE A 200 -11.26 -1.72 11.11
C PHE A 200 -12.76 -2.01 11.23
N LEU A 201 -13.42 -2.33 10.12
CA LEU A 201 -14.87 -2.54 10.01
C LEU A 201 -15.22 -4.01 9.69
N GLU A 202 -14.31 -4.72 9.04
CA GLU A 202 -14.46 -6.12 8.63
C GLU A 202 -13.51 -7.02 9.43
N SER A 203 -14.03 -8.11 9.99
CA SER A 203 -13.25 -9.03 10.84
C SER A 203 -13.38 -10.49 10.41
N GLN A 204 -14.19 -10.79 9.40
CA GLN A 204 -14.53 -12.17 9.02
C GLN A 204 -14.24 -12.45 7.55
N ASP A 205 -14.44 -11.47 6.67
CA ASP A 205 -14.27 -11.64 5.23
C ASP A 205 -12.96 -11.03 4.72
N VAL A 206 -11.93 -11.86 4.63
CA VAL A 206 -10.62 -11.50 4.07
C VAL A 206 -10.74 -11.04 2.61
N MET A 207 -11.62 -11.64 1.82
CA MET A 207 -11.81 -11.24 0.42
C MET A 207 -12.38 -9.82 0.34
N LYS A 208 -13.30 -9.45 1.23
CA LYS A 208 -13.83 -8.09 1.29
C LYS A 208 -12.76 -7.06 1.63
N VAL A 209 -11.84 -7.38 2.55
CA VAL A 209 -10.68 -6.53 2.88
C VAL A 209 -9.78 -6.33 1.66
N ILE A 210 -9.42 -7.41 0.97
CA ILE A 210 -8.58 -7.36 -0.25
C ILE A 210 -9.26 -6.52 -1.34
N LEU A 211 -10.56 -6.71 -1.56
CA LEU A 211 -11.33 -5.96 -2.57
C LEU A 211 -11.43 -4.47 -2.22
N ALA A 212 -11.50 -4.11 -0.93
CA ALA A 212 -11.47 -2.72 -0.48
C ALA A 212 -10.10 -2.06 -0.76
N GLY A 213 -9.00 -2.80 -0.55
CA GLY A 213 -7.66 -2.36 -0.98
C GLY A 213 -7.59 -2.12 -2.49
N LEU A 214 -8.08 -3.05 -3.31
CA LEU A 214 -8.10 -2.90 -4.77
C LEU A 214 -8.90 -1.69 -5.23
N ALA A 215 -9.98 -1.33 -4.54
CA ALA A 215 -10.79 -0.15 -4.84
C ALA A 215 -10.04 1.17 -4.59
N CYS A 216 -8.90 1.14 -3.92
CA CYS A 216 -8.06 2.31 -3.64
C CYS A 216 -7.06 2.64 -4.76
N ILE A 217 -6.95 1.82 -5.82
CA ILE A 217 -5.96 2.01 -6.88
C ILE A 217 -6.60 1.96 -8.28
N PRO A 218 -5.96 2.52 -9.31
CA PRO A 218 -6.49 2.50 -10.67
C PRO A 218 -6.59 1.07 -11.23
N PRO A 219 -7.74 0.65 -11.79
CA PRO A 219 -7.90 -0.67 -12.42
C PRO A 219 -6.95 -0.93 -13.59
N GLU A 220 -6.45 0.13 -14.23
CA GLU A 220 -5.51 0.04 -15.33
C GLU A 220 -4.06 -0.18 -14.89
N SER A 221 -3.77 -0.08 -13.58
CA SER A 221 -2.41 -0.31 -13.05
C SER A 221 -2.02 -1.78 -13.16
N THR A 222 -0.73 -2.03 -13.35
CA THR A 222 -0.15 -3.37 -13.37
C THR A 222 -0.23 -4.01 -11.98
N TYR A 223 -0.17 -3.22 -10.91
CA TYR A 223 -0.47 -3.69 -9.55
C TYR A 223 -1.88 -4.26 -9.43
N TYR A 224 -2.91 -3.53 -9.86
CA TYR A 224 -4.30 -4.00 -9.80
C TYR A 224 -4.50 -5.30 -10.58
N GLN A 225 -3.90 -5.39 -11.78
CA GLN A 225 -3.95 -6.59 -12.62
C GLN A 225 -3.27 -7.78 -11.94
N CYS A 226 -2.08 -7.59 -11.37
CA CYS A 226 -1.33 -8.61 -10.62
C CYS A 226 -2.15 -9.21 -9.49
N ILE A 227 -2.75 -8.37 -8.65
CA ILE A 227 -3.58 -8.83 -7.53
C ILE A 227 -4.85 -9.53 -8.03
N THR A 228 -5.49 -9.00 -9.08
CA THR A 228 -6.71 -9.60 -9.66
C THR A 228 -6.43 -11.00 -10.22
N ASP A 229 -5.34 -11.16 -10.96
CA ASP A 229 -4.91 -12.46 -11.49
C ASP A 229 -4.54 -13.42 -10.35
N THR A 230 -3.84 -12.93 -9.33
CA THR A 230 -3.49 -13.70 -8.12
C THR A 230 -4.73 -14.27 -7.43
N ILE A 231 -5.77 -13.46 -7.24
CA ILE A 231 -7.06 -13.91 -6.69
C ILE A 231 -7.67 -15.00 -7.58
N ALA A 232 -7.61 -14.85 -8.91
CA ALA A 232 -8.13 -15.84 -9.84
C ALA A 232 -7.36 -17.16 -9.76
N TRP A 233 -6.03 -17.13 -9.68
CA TRP A 233 -5.21 -18.33 -9.53
C TRP A 233 -5.40 -19.02 -8.19
N CYS A 234 -5.56 -18.27 -7.10
CA CYS A 234 -5.90 -18.84 -5.79
C CYS A 234 -7.24 -19.59 -5.85
N ARG A 235 -8.25 -19.02 -6.54
CA ARG A 235 -9.57 -19.67 -6.73
C ARG A 235 -9.50 -20.91 -7.61
N GLN A 236 -8.64 -20.93 -8.62
CA GLN A 236 -8.42 -22.09 -9.48
C GLN A 236 -7.70 -23.23 -8.75
N ASN A 237 -6.90 -22.90 -7.72
CA ASN A 237 -6.07 -23.84 -6.98
C ASN A 237 -6.37 -23.83 -5.47
N PRO A 238 -7.62 -24.06 -5.01
CA PRO A 238 -8.06 -23.76 -3.64
C PRO A 238 -7.33 -24.51 -2.51
N HIS A 239 -6.56 -25.55 -2.84
CA HIS A 239 -5.80 -26.36 -1.88
C HIS A 239 -4.30 -26.46 -2.24
N ASP A 240 -3.84 -25.69 -3.21
CA ASP A 240 -2.45 -25.72 -3.69
C ASP A 240 -1.95 -24.29 -3.90
N TRP A 241 -1.49 -23.67 -2.82
CA TRP A 241 -0.92 -22.33 -2.87
C TRP A 241 0.36 -22.26 -3.70
N VAL A 242 1.09 -23.37 -3.81
CA VAL A 242 2.32 -23.44 -4.62
C VAL A 242 1.96 -23.36 -6.10
N ALA A 243 0.86 -23.97 -6.53
CA ALA A 243 0.35 -23.81 -7.90
C ALA A 243 -0.04 -22.35 -8.21
N ALA A 244 -0.76 -21.69 -7.29
CA ALA A 244 -1.10 -20.27 -7.46
C ALA A 244 0.15 -19.37 -7.47
N TRP A 245 1.11 -19.63 -6.58
CA TRP A 245 2.40 -18.93 -6.54
C TRP A 245 3.20 -19.14 -7.84
N ASN A 246 3.25 -20.35 -8.39
CA ASN A 246 3.93 -20.61 -9.66
C ASN A 246 3.32 -19.84 -10.84
N GLU A 247 2.00 -19.67 -10.87
CA GLU A 247 1.36 -18.80 -11.87
C GLU A 247 1.79 -17.34 -11.69
N LEU A 248 1.74 -16.81 -10.46
CA LEU A 248 2.22 -15.46 -10.15
C LEU A 248 3.65 -15.23 -10.64
N GLU A 249 4.58 -16.11 -10.28
CA GLU A 249 5.98 -16.01 -10.70
C GLU A 249 6.12 -16.02 -12.22
N ARG A 250 5.38 -16.89 -12.91
CA ARG A 250 5.47 -17.05 -14.36
C ARG A 250 5.05 -15.80 -15.13
N HIS A 251 4.15 -14.99 -14.57
CA HIS A 251 3.61 -13.82 -15.27
C HIS A 251 4.18 -12.49 -14.77
N TYR A 252 4.54 -12.38 -13.48
CA TYR A 252 4.87 -11.10 -12.84
C TYR A 252 6.26 -11.05 -12.19
N ASN A 253 7.01 -12.16 -12.12
CA ASN A 253 8.41 -12.11 -11.69
C ASN A 253 9.33 -11.79 -12.88
N ASP A 254 9.08 -10.65 -13.52
CA ASP A 254 9.95 -10.07 -14.53
C ASP A 254 10.83 -9.00 -13.87
N ASP A 255 11.89 -9.43 -13.16
CA ASP A 255 12.85 -8.49 -12.52
C ASP A 255 13.53 -7.64 -13.60
N ASN A 256 12.90 -6.52 -13.95
CA ASN A 256 13.28 -5.57 -15.00
C ASN A 256 13.69 -4.21 -14.41
N ASP A 257 13.29 -3.92 -13.17
CA ASP A 257 13.38 -2.58 -12.59
C ASP A 257 14.51 -2.45 -11.55
N CYS A 258 14.66 -3.43 -10.65
CA CYS A 258 15.64 -3.35 -9.56
C CYS A 258 17.00 -3.97 -9.93
N MET A 259 17.06 -5.26 -10.30
CA MET A 259 18.33 -5.92 -10.67
C MET A 259 18.19 -6.88 -11.86
N PRO A 260 17.98 -6.35 -13.09
CA PRO A 260 17.70 -7.15 -14.28
C PRO A 260 18.44 -8.48 -14.40
N GLY A 261 17.69 -9.59 -14.34
CA GLY A 261 18.22 -10.95 -14.47
C GLY A 261 18.68 -11.59 -13.15
N ASN A 262 18.36 -11.00 -12.00
CA ASN A 262 18.58 -11.60 -10.68
C ASN A 262 17.26 -12.17 -10.14
N PRO A 263 17.25 -13.30 -9.40
CA PRO A 263 16.04 -13.70 -8.68
C PRO A 263 15.70 -12.76 -7.49
N TYR A 264 16.58 -11.81 -7.17
CA TYR A 264 16.34 -10.73 -6.21
C TYR A 264 15.26 -9.79 -6.75
N ASN A 265 14.02 -9.98 -6.32
CA ASN A 265 12.91 -9.14 -6.73
C ASN A 265 12.18 -8.57 -5.51
N ILE A 266 12.20 -7.24 -5.39
CA ILE A 266 11.54 -6.48 -4.33
C ILE A 266 10.48 -5.53 -4.91
N ASP A 267 9.98 -5.85 -6.09
CA ASP A 267 8.91 -5.12 -6.76
C ASP A 267 7.61 -5.16 -5.93
N ALA A 268 6.91 -4.02 -5.89
CA ALA A 268 5.72 -3.83 -5.08
C ALA A 268 4.58 -4.79 -5.45
N LYS A 269 4.25 -4.94 -6.74
CA LYS A 269 3.12 -5.79 -7.18
C LYS A 269 3.37 -7.26 -6.88
N LEU A 270 4.60 -7.75 -7.01
CA LEU A 270 4.94 -9.14 -6.71
C LEU A 270 4.81 -9.44 -5.21
N ASN A 271 5.36 -8.57 -4.35
CA ASN A 271 5.28 -8.76 -2.90
C ASN A 271 3.87 -8.53 -2.36
N GLY A 272 3.10 -7.60 -2.94
CA GLY A 272 1.68 -7.44 -2.65
C GLY A 272 0.87 -8.71 -2.96
N ALA A 273 1.19 -9.38 -4.07
CA ALA A 273 0.54 -10.64 -4.42
C ALA A 273 0.91 -11.78 -3.45
N TYR A 274 2.12 -11.83 -2.90
CA TYR A 274 2.47 -12.78 -1.83
C TYR A 274 1.62 -12.59 -0.58
N ILE A 275 1.34 -11.34 -0.19
CA ILE A 275 0.42 -11.03 0.93
C ILE A 275 -0.97 -11.60 0.62
N VAL A 276 -1.49 -11.39 -0.58
CA VAL A 276 -2.80 -11.90 -0.99
C VAL A 276 -2.86 -13.43 -0.98
N ILE A 277 -1.83 -14.13 -1.47
CA ILE A 277 -1.73 -15.59 -1.36
C ILE A 277 -1.78 -16.01 0.12
N GLY A 278 -0.95 -15.40 0.97
CA GLY A 278 -0.91 -15.70 2.40
C GLY A 278 -2.27 -15.53 3.08
N LEU A 279 -2.97 -14.43 2.80
CA LEU A 279 -4.29 -14.14 3.36
C LEU A 279 -5.38 -15.12 2.88
N LEU A 280 -5.40 -15.47 1.59
CA LEU A 280 -6.43 -16.35 1.03
C LEU A 280 -6.26 -17.81 1.45
N TYR A 281 -5.02 -18.30 1.52
CA TYR A 281 -4.75 -19.68 1.96
C TYR A 281 -4.65 -19.81 3.49
N GLY A 282 -4.34 -18.73 4.21
CA GLY A 282 -4.38 -18.69 5.68
C GLY A 282 -5.79 -18.76 6.26
N GLN A 283 -6.83 -18.41 5.49
CA GLN A 283 -8.25 -18.54 5.89
C GLN A 283 -8.60 -17.87 7.24
N GLY A 284 -7.89 -16.81 7.61
CA GLY A 284 -8.09 -16.11 8.89
C GLY A 284 -7.36 -16.74 10.09
N ASP A 285 -6.58 -17.80 9.88
CA ASP A 285 -5.52 -18.22 10.81
C ASP A 285 -4.31 -17.29 10.60
N LEU A 286 -4.42 -16.10 11.20
CA LEU A 286 -3.42 -15.04 11.21
C LEU A 286 -2.35 -15.30 12.27
#